data_AF-A0A846HMG3-F1
#
_entry.id   AF-A0A846HMG3-F1
#
_cell.length_a   1.000
_cell.length_b   1.000
_cell.length_c   1.000
_cell.angle_alpha   90.00
_cell.angle_beta   90.00
_cell.angle_gamma   90.00
#
_symmetry.space_group_name_H-M   'P 1'
#
loop_
_entity.id
_entity.type
_entity.pdbx_description
1 polymer ?
#
loop_
_entity_poly.entity_id
_entity_poly.type
_entity_poly.pdbx_seq_one_letter_code
_entity_poly.pdbx_strand_id
1 'polypeptide(L)'
;MFTEYTTVYNMAGQVISFRFGDQELEALKTIQQPGESLSQAAQRSLKESLGLATPPATTTMSTLSTEVDKRIAEQLVPIQQKLVELEAALGKS
;
A
#
# COMPACT_ATOMS: atom_id res chain seq x y z
N MET A 1 24.35 -39.53 -23.49
CA MET A 1 22.97 -39.04 -23.65
C MET A 1 22.63 -38.23 -22.42
N PHE A 2 22.45 -36.92 -22.56
CA PHE A 2 22.04 -36.05 -21.46
C PHE A 2 20.51 -35.96 -21.49
N THR A 3 19.87 -36.48 -20.46
CA THR A 3 18.42 -36.38 -20.29
C THR A 3 18.15 -35.02 -19.66
N GLU A 4 17.71 -34.05 -20.47
CA GLU A 4 17.23 -32.77 -19.95
C GLU A 4 15.91 -33.01 -19.21
N TYR A 5 15.93 -32.85 -17.89
CA TYR A 5 14.71 -32.78 -17.10
C TYR A 5 14.08 -31.41 -17.33
N THR A 6 13.04 -31.34 -18.18
CA THR A 6 12.17 -30.19 -18.23
C THR A 6 11.41 -30.12 -16.91
N THR A 7 11.89 -29.31 -15.97
CA THR A 7 11.14 -28.95 -14.77
C THR A 7 9.86 -28.24 -15.21
N VAL A 8 8.76 -28.96 -15.22
CA VAL A 8 7.42 -28.40 -15.41
C VAL A 8 7.13 -27.62 -14.13
N TYR A 9 7.34 -26.30 -14.15
CA TYR A 9 6.89 -25.44 -13.06
C TYR A 9 5.38 -25.61 -12.91
N ASN A 10 4.97 -26.26 -11.83
CA ASN A 10 3.57 -26.34 -11.44
C ASN A 10 3.07 -24.91 -11.20
N MET A 11 2.30 -24.35 -12.13
CA MET A 11 1.61 -23.07 -11.96
C MET A 11 0.39 -23.27 -11.04
N ALA A 12 0.63 -23.65 -9.79
CA ALA A 12 -0.41 -23.84 -8.77
C ALA A 12 -0.97 -22.48 -8.33
N GLY A 13 -1.75 -21.84 -9.18
CA GLY A 13 -2.55 -20.67 -8.84
C GLY A 13 -3.97 -21.09 -8.48
N GLN A 14 -4.42 -20.80 -7.26
CA GLN A 14 -5.83 -20.94 -6.90
C GLN A 14 -6.61 -19.76 -7.48
N VAL A 15 -7.68 -20.07 -8.23
CA VAL A 15 -8.58 -19.06 -8.78
C VAL A 15 -9.60 -18.67 -7.72
N ILE A 16 -9.69 -17.38 -7.42
CA ILE A 16 -10.71 -16.82 -6.54
C ILE A 16 -11.51 -15.80 -7.37
N SER A 17 -12.84 -15.93 -7.36
CA SER A 17 -13.75 -15.09 -8.14
C SER A 17 -14.53 -14.15 -7.22
N PHE A 18 -14.55 -12.86 -7.57
CA PHE A 18 -15.31 -11.82 -6.87
C PHE A 18 -16.25 -11.12 -7.85
N ARG A 19 -17.32 -10.54 -7.32
CA ARG A 19 -18.20 -9.64 -8.07
C ARG A 19 -17.93 -8.22 -7.60
N PHE A 20 -17.59 -7.36 -8.53
CA PHE A 20 -17.42 -5.92 -8.30
C PHE A 20 -18.64 -5.19 -8.83
N GLY A 21 -19.08 -4.14 -8.12
CA GLY A 21 -20.01 -3.17 -8.66
C GLY A 21 -19.28 -2.19 -9.58
N ASP A 22 -20.05 -1.29 -10.19
CA ASP A 22 -19.53 -0.34 -11.16
C ASP A 22 -18.50 0.61 -10.53
N GLN A 23 -18.73 1.04 -9.29
CA GLN A 23 -17.82 1.94 -8.58
C GLN A 23 -16.46 1.29 -8.31
N GLU A 24 -16.43 0.01 -7.91
CA GLU A 24 -15.17 -0.70 -7.68
C GLU A 24 -14.44 -0.98 -8.99
N LEU A 25 -15.16 -1.27 -10.08
CA LEU A 25 -14.56 -1.43 -11.40
C LEU A 25 -13.89 -0.14 -11.88
N GLU A 26 -14.50 1.02 -11.67
CA GLU A 26 -13.90 2.31 -12.02
C GLU A 26 -12.66 2.63 -11.16
N ALA A 27 -12.69 2.29 -9.87
CA ALA A 27 -11.53 2.42 -9.00
C ALA A 27 -10.37 1.52 -9.48
N LEU A 28 -10.66 0.27 -9.88
CA LEU A 28 -9.65 -0.65 -10.43
C LEU A 28 -9.06 -0.16 -11.76
N LYS A 29 -9.88 0.44 -12.63
CA LYS A 29 -9.40 1.07 -13.88
C LYS A 29 -8.49 2.27 -13.62
N THR A 30 -8.80 3.05 -12.58
CA THR A 30 -7.99 4.23 -12.21
C THR A 30 -6.58 3.84 -11.77
N ILE A 31 -6.44 2.68 -11.09
CA ILE A 31 -5.14 2.18 -10.63
C ILE A 31 -4.45 1.25 -11.62
N GLN A 32 -5.08 0.94 -12.76
CA GLN A 32 -4.57 0.03 -13.79
C GLN A 32 -3.36 0.67 -14.49
N GLN A 33 -2.27 -0.08 -14.63
CA GLN A 33 -1.10 0.35 -15.37
C GLN A 33 -1.23 0.10 -16.88
N PRO A 34 -0.53 0.86 -17.75
CA PRO A 34 -0.55 0.63 -19.19
C PRO A 34 -0.13 -0.80 -19.56
N GLY A 35 -1.01 -1.54 -20.23
CA GLY A 35 -0.77 -2.94 -20.61
C GLY A 35 -1.07 -3.98 -19.52
N GLU A 36 -1.45 -3.55 -18.32
CA GLU A 36 -1.92 -4.42 -17.23
C GLU A 36 -3.39 -4.80 -17.46
N SER A 37 -3.80 -6.05 -17.21
CA SER A 37 -5.22 -6.41 -17.20
C SER A 37 -5.88 -5.97 -15.89
N LEU A 38 -7.21 -5.78 -15.91
CA LEU A 38 -7.99 -5.49 -14.69
C LEU A 38 -7.80 -6.56 -13.59
N SER A 39 -7.65 -7.83 -13.97
CA SER A 39 -7.38 -8.93 -13.02
C SER A 39 -5.99 -8.83 -12.41
N GLN A 40 -4.98 -8.39 -13.18
CA GLN A 40 -3.63 -8.14 -12.68
C GLN A 40 -3.61 -6.95 -11.72
N ALA A 41 -4.30 -5.86 -12.06
CA ALA A 41 -4.43 -4.69 -11.18
C ALA A 41 -5.11 -5.05 -9.86
N ALA A 42 -6.20 -5.83 -9.90
CA ALA A 42 -6.87 -6.33 -8.71
C ALA A 42 -5.97 -7.25 -7.87
N GLN A 43 -5.25 -8.18 -8.52
CA GLN A 43 -4.32 -9.06 -7.83
C GLN A 43 -3.17 -8.28 -7.17
N ARG A 44 -2.64 -7.26 -7.85
CA ARG A 44 -1.61 -6.37 -7.31
C ARG A 44 -2.14 -5.60 -6.11
N SER A 45 -3.32 -4.99 -6.21
CA SER A 45 -3.95 -4.27 -5.10
C SER A 45 -4.20 -5.17 -3.89
N LEU A 46 -4.67 -6.41 -4.11
CA LEU A 46 -4.83 -7.40 -3.03
C LEU A 46 -3.49 -7.79 -2.41
N LYS A 47 -2.45 -8.02 -3.23
CA LYS A 47 -1.11 -8.32 -2.74
C LYS A 47 -0.53 -7.15 -1.94
N GLU A 48 -0.73 -5.92 -2.38
CA GLU A 48 -0.34 -4.72 -1.65
C GLU A 48 -1.06 -4.67 -0.29
N SER A 49 -2.39 -4.78 -0.26
CA SER A 49 -3.19 -4.77 0.98
C SER A 49 -2.81 -5.88 1.97
N LEU A 50 -2.34 -7.03 1.48
CA LEU A 50 -1.88 -8.16 2.31
C LEU A 50 -0.40 -8.05 2.69
N GLY A 51 0.33 -7.03 2.24
CA GLY A 51 1.77 -6.89 2.45
C GLY A 51 2.62 -7.92 1.71
N LEU A 52 2.04 -8.61 0.72
CA LEU A 52 2.66 -9.68 -0.07
C LEU A 52 3.20 -9.19 -1.42
N ALA A 53 2.97 -7.93 -1.78
CA ALA A 53 3.56 -7.34 -2.98
C ALA A 53 5.07 -7.23 -2.81
N THR A 54 5.83 -8.01 -3.57
CA THR A 54 7.24 -7.71 -3.82
C THR A 54 7.28 -6.39 -4.57
N PRO A 55 7.82 -5.31 -4.00
CA PRO A 55 7.77 -4.01 -4.63
C PRO A 55 8.52 -4.04 -5.97
N PRO A 56 7.95 -3.61 -7.11
CA PRO A 56 8.78 -2.99 -8.11
C PRO A 56 9.49 -1.81 -7.42
N ALA A 57 10.77 -1.62 -7.68
CA ALA A 57 11.61 -0.65 -6.97
C ALA A 57 11.12 0.80 -7.15
N THR A 58 10.06 1.20 -6.44
CA THR A 58 9.64 2.58 -6.17
C THR A 58 8.47 2.53 -5.18
N THR A 59 8.78 2.92 -3.94
CA THR A 59 7.81 3.30 -2.90
C THR A 59 6.98 2.14 -2.32
N THR A 60 7.60 1.35 -1.45
CA THR A 60 6.90 0.39 -0.58
C THR A 60 5.89 1.09 0.33
N MET A 61 4.81 0.41 0.72
CA MET A 61 3.87 0.86 1.75
C MET A 61 4.56 1.26 3.07
N SER A 62 5.75 0.68 3.34
CA SER A 62 6.65 1.10 4.42
C SER A 62 7.12 2.55 4.27
N THR A 63 7.48 3.00 3.06
CA THR A 63 7.85 4.41 2.83
C THR A 63 6.66 5.36 2.97
N LEU A 64 5.45 4.89 2.65
CA LEU A 64 4.22 5.66 2.90
C LEU A 64 3.92 5.77 4.40
N SER A 65 4.08 4.69 5.16
CA SER A 65 3.95 4.72 6.62
C SER A 65 4.98 5.67 7.25
N THR A 66 6.23 5.60 6.83
CA THR A 66 7.29 6.50 7.33
C THR A 66 7.01 7.97 7.00
N GLU A 67 6.49 8.26 5.80
CA GLU A 67 6.11 9.63 5.42
C GLU A 67 4.88 10.12 6.21
N VAL A 68 3.91 9.25 6.48
CA VAL A 68 2.75 9.57 7.35
C VAL A 68 3.20 9.84 8.78
N ASP A 69 4.04 8.97 9.35
CA ASP A 69 4.59 9.15 10.70
C ASP A 69 5.40 10.44 10.80
N LYS A 70 6.18 10.78 9.76
CA LYS A 70 6.92 12.04 9.68
C LYS A 70 6.00 13.25 9.66
N ARG A 71 4.95 13.24 8.85
CA ARG A 71 3.96 14.35 8.80
C ARG A 71 3.21 14.51 10.11
N ILE A 72 2.87 13.39 10.77
CA ILE A 72 2.25 13.41 12.10
C ILE A 72 3.21 14.05 13.11
N ALA A 73 4.49 13.65 13.11
CA ALA A 73 5.50 14.21 14.01
C ALA A 73 5.70 15.72 13.78
N GLU A 74 5.80 16.16 12.52
CA GLU A 74 5.95 17.59 12.17
C GLU A 74 4.77 18.44 12.65
N GLN A 75 3.55 17.90 12.66
CA GLN A 75 2.35 18.60 13.15
C GLN A 75 2.19 18.53 14.68
N LEU A 76 2.69 17.48 15.34
CA LEU A 76 2.59 17.33 16.80
C LEU A 76 3.50 18.30 17.57
N VAL A 77 4.69 18.60 17.05
CA VAL A 77 5.64 19.54 17.70
C VAL A 77 5.04 20.94 17.95
N PRO A 78 4.46 21.64 16.96
CA PRO A 78 3.87 22.96 17.19
C PRO A 78 2.63 22.91 18.09
N ILE A 79 1.88 21.79 18.09
CA ILE A 79 0.73 21.60 19.00
C ILE A 79 1.22 21.48 20.45
N GLN A 80 2.27 20.69 20.70
CA GLN A 80 2.87 20.56 22.02
C GLN A 80 3.46 21.88 22.52
N GLN A 81 4.12 22.66 21.67
CA GLN A 81 4.64 23.99 22.04
C GLN A 81 3.52 24.94 22.46
N LYS A 82 2.41 24.98 21.70
CA LYS A 82 1.25 25.80 22.05
C LYS A 82 0.58 25.36 23.35
N LEU A 83 0.54 24.06 23.63
CA LEU A 83 0.02 23.54 24.91
C LEU A 83 0.88 24.00 26.09
N VAL A 84 2.21 23.90 25.97
CA VAL A 84 3.13 24.37 27.02
C VAL A 84 3.01 25.88 27.24
N GLU A 85 2.87 26.67 26.18
CA GLU A 85 2.64 28.11 26.29
C GLU A 85 1.31 28.45 26.99
N LEU A 86 0.24 27.72 26.66
CA LEU A 86 -1.08 27.90 27.29
C LEU A 86 -1.06 27.49 28.77
N GLU A 87 -0.41 26.38 29.12
CA GLU A 87 -0.24 25.94 30.51
C GLU A 87 0.61 26.94 31.32
N ALA A 88 1.66 27.49 30.73
CA ALA A 88 2.48 28.52 31.37
C ALA A 88 1.73 29.86 31.53
N ALA A 89 0.79 30.16 30.65
CA ALA A 89 -0.10 31.32 30.78
C ALA A 89 -1.18 31.10 31.84
N LEU A 90 -1.71 29.89 31.97
CA LEU A 90 -2.73 29.53 32.96
C LEU A 90 -2.16 29.43 34.38
N GLY A 91 -0.94 28.90 34.54
CA GLY A 91 -0.27 28.76 35.84
C GLY A 91 0.30 30.06 36.43
N LYS A 92 0.18 31.18 35.71
CA LYS A 92 0.57 32.53 36.15
C LYS A 92 -0.61 33.44 36.50
N SER A 93 -1.84 32.93 36.48
CA SER A 93 -3.05 33.63 36.92
C SER A 93 -3.58 33.05 38.23
#